data_AF-A0A534AEM2-F1
#
_entry.id   AF-A0A534AEM2-F1
#
_cell.length_a   1.000
_cell.length_b   1.000
_cell.length_c   1.000
_cell.angle_alpha   90.00
_cell.angle_beta   90.00
_cell.angle_gamma   90.00
#
_symmetry.space_group_name_H-M   'P 1'
#
loop_
_entity.id
_entity.type
_entity.pdbx_description
1 polymer ?
#
loop_
_entity_poly.entity_id
_entity_poly.type
_entity_poly.pdbx_seq_one_letter_code
_entity_poly.pdbx_strand_id
1 'polypeptide(L)' 'MEAKELRSKSPAELADELVKLRKEQFALRMQRATGQAPKPDQFGKVRRNIARL' A
#
# COMPACT_ATOMS: atom_id res chain seq x y z
N MET A 1 2.92 4.33 8.80
CA MET A 1 4.03 4.80 7.96
C MET A 1 4.44 6.20 8.40
N GLU A 2 5.20 6.28 9.49
CA GLU A 2 5.99 7.48 9.79
C GLU A 2 7.28 7.45 8.99
N ALA A 3 7.72 8.60 8.47
CA ALA A 3 8.91 8.72 7.62
C ALA A 3 10.22 8.31 8.31
N LYS A 4 10.23 8.24 9.65
CA LYS A 4 11.40 7.81 10.43
C LYS A 4 11.65 6.31 10.33
N GLU A 5 10.60 5.48 10.28
CA GLU A 5 10.74 4.01 10.21
C GLU A 5 11.19 3.53 8.82
N LEU A 6 10.86 4.29 7.78
CA LEU A 6 11.21 3.99 6.39
C LEU A 6 12.69 4.27 6.08
N ARG A 7 13.28 5.28 6.74
CA ARG A 7 14.71 5.61 6.57
C ARG A 7 15.66 4.63 7.24
N SER A 8 15.17 3.83 8.18
CA SER A 8 15.96 2.83 8.91
C SER A 8 16.05 1.48 8.19
N LYS A 9 15.22 1.25 7.17
CA LYS A 9 15.14 -0.02 6.43
C LYS A 9 16.11 -0.05 5.26
N SER A 10 16.57 -1.25 4.91
CA SER A 10 17.46 -1.42 3.76
C SER A 10 16.70 -1.21 2.43
N PRO A 11 17.38 -0.81 1.34
CA PRO A 11 16.74 -0.64 0.03
C PRO A 11 16.06 -1.92 -0.49
N ALA A 12 16.54 -3.11 -0.10
CA ALA A 12 15.91 -4.38 -0.44
C ALA A 12 14.58 -4.60 0.31
N GLU A 13 14.54 -4.27 1.59
CA GLU A 13 13.32 -4.36 2.40
C GLU A 13 12.25 -3.37 1.94
N LEU A 14 12.66 -2.17 1.53
CA LEU A 14 11.77 -1.17 0.95
C LEU A 14 11.17 -1.67 -0.38
N ALA A 15 11.96 -2.32 -1.24
CA ALA A 15 11.44 -2.90 -2.49
C ALA A 15 10.41 -4.01 -2.23
N ASP A 16 10.66 -4.90 -1.27
CA ASP A 16 9.71 -5.95 -0.89
C ASP A 16 8.42 -5.38 -0.31
N GLU A 17 8.52 -4.34 0.50
CA GLU A 17 7.37 -3.63 1.07
C GLU A 17 6.55 -2.92 -0.02
N LEU A 18 7.21 -2.40 -1.06
CA LEU A 18 6.55 -1.78 -2.22
C LEU A 18 5.72 -2.80 -2.98
N VAL A 19 6.27 -4.00 -3.19
CA VAL A 19 5.57 -5.11 -3.84
C VAL A 19 4.37 -5.56 -3.02
N LYS A 20 4.49 -5.63 -1.67
CA LYS A 20 3.37 -5.94 -0.78
C LYS A 20 2.25 -4.91 -0.88
N LEU A 21 2.57 -3.61 -0.82
CA LEU A 21 1.57 -2.54 -0.94
C LEU A 21 0.89 -2.53 -2.32
N ARG A 22 1.61 -2.85 -3.39
CA ARG A 22 1.03 -2.99 -4.74
C ARG A 22 0.05 -4.17 -4.84
N LYS A 23 0.36 -5.30 -4.20
CA LYS A 23 -0.57 -6.44 -4.11
C LYS A 23 -1.84 -6.06 -3.35
N GLU A 24 -1.70 -5.33 -2.24
CA GLU A 24 -2.83 -4.83 -1.46
C GLU A 24 -3.69 -3.84 -2.28
N GLN A 25 -3.07 -2.94 -3.03
CA GLN A 25 -3.76 -2.06 -3.98
C GLN A 25 -4.54 -2.85 -5.04
N PHE A 26 -3.97 -3.92 -5.57
CA PHE A 26 -4.63 -4.79 -6.54
C PHE A 26 -5.82 -5.52 -5.92
N ALA A 27 -5.67 -6.07 -4.71
CA ALA A 27 -6.76 -6.72 -3.98
C ALA A 27 -7.92 -5.75 -3.73
N LEU A 28 -7.64 -4.51 -3.33
CA LEU A 28 -8.66 -3.48 -3.17
C LEU A 28 -9.37 -3.15 -4.48
N ARG A 29 -8.63 -3.02 -5.60
CA ARG A 29 -9.24 -2.83 -6.94
C ARG A 29 -10.12 -4.00 -7.34
N MET A 30 -9.71 -5.23 -7.03
CA MET A 30 -10.50 -6.43 -7.28
C MET A 30 -11.77 -6.46 -6.42
N GLN A 31 -11.69 -6.13 -5.13
CA GLN A 31 -12.87 -6.01 -4.26
C GLN A 31 -13.88 -4.97 -4.77
N ARG A 32 -13.38 -3.85 -5.30
CA ARG A 32 -14.24 -2.85 -5.95
C ARG A 32 -14.87 -3.39 -7.24
N ALA A 33 -14.15 -4.21 -8.00
CA ALA A 33 -14.66 -4.81 -9.24
C ALA A 33 -15.68 -5.92 -8.97
N THR A 34 -15.56 -6.67 -7.87
CA THR A 34 -16.50 -7.74 -7.48
C THR A 34 -17.78 -7.22 -6.82
N GLY A 35 -17.95 -5.90 -6.71
CA GLY A 35 -19.17 -5.29 -6.17
C GLY A 35 -19.28 -5.32 -4.65
N GLN A 36 -18.25 -5.77 -3.94
CA GLN A 36 -18.20 -5.60 -2.49
C GLN A 36 -17.94 -4.13 -2.14
N ALA A 37 -18.65 -3.63 -1.12
CA ALA A 37 -18.54 -2.25 -0.64
C ALA A 37 -17.06 -1.90 -0.36
N PRO A 38 -16.39 -1.15 -1.25
CA PRO A 38 -14.97 -0.88 -1.09
C PRO A 38 -14.83 0.14 0.03
N LYS A 39 -14.03 -0.17 1.05
CA LYS A 39 -13.65 0.80 2.09
C LYS A 39 -12.84 1.94 1.43
N PRO A 40 -13.42 3.13 1.18
CA PRO A 40 -12.77 4.14 0.34
C PRO A 40 -11.54 4.75 1.02
N ASP A 41 -11.51 4.73 2.35
CA ASP A 41 -10.39 5.19 3.18
C ASP A 41 -9.12 4.35 2.94
N GLN A 42 -9.26 3.04 2.72
CA GLN A 42 -8.13 2.14 2.48
C GLN A 42 -7.43 2.45 1.15
N PHE A 43 -8.17 2.81 0.09
CA PHE A 43 -7.58 3.25 -1.18
C PHE A 43 -6.72 4.51 -1.05
N GLY A 44 -7.14 5.44 -0.18
CA GLY A 44 -6.37 6.66 0.10
C GLY A 44 -5.11 6.36 0.92
N LYS A 45 -5.23 5.50 1.94
CA LYS A 45 -4.11 5.08 2.80
C LYS A 45 -3.04 4.33 2.01
N VAL A 46 -3.41 3.33 1.20
CA VAL A 46 -2.46 2.54 0.40
C VAL A 46 -1.71 3.44 -0.60
N ARG A 47 -2.40 4.37 -1.27
CA ARG A 47 -1.74 5.33 -2.18
C ARG A 47 -0.73 6.23 -1.46
N ARG A 48 -1.07 6.74 -0.27
CA ARG A 48 -0.15 7.55 0.54
C ARG A 48 1.02 6.72 1.08
N ASN A 49 0.80 5.45 1.42
CA ASN A 49 1.87 4.56 1.88
C ASN A 49 2.86 4.25 0.77
N ILE A 50 2.39 3.98 -0.45
CA ILE A 50 3.25 3.78 -1.63
C ILE A 50 4.07 5.04 -1.94
N ALA A 51 3.48 6.23 -1.79
CA ALA A 51 4.18 7.50 -2.05
C ALA A 51 5.18 7.90 -0.96
N ARG A 52 5.11 7.30 0.23
CA ARG A 52 6.04 7.57 1.36
C ARG A 52 7.28 6.67 1.33
N LEU A 53 7.16 5.51 0.69
CA LEU A 53 8.20 4.50 0.49
C LEU A 53 9.09 4.92 -0.68
#